data_AF-A0A0F0KX26-F1
#
_entry.id   AF-A0A0F0KX26-F1
#
_cell.length_a   1.000
_cell.length_b   1.000
_cell.length_c   1.000
_cell.angle_alpha   90.00
_cell.angle_beta   90.00
_cell.angle_gamma   90.00
#
_symmetry.space_group_name_H-M   'P 1'
#
loop_
_entity.id
_entity.type
_entity.pdbx_description
1 polymer ?
#
loop_
_entity_poly.entity_id
_entity_poly.type
_entity_poly.pdbx_seq_one_letter_code
_entity_poly.pdbx_strand_id
1 'polypeptide(L)'
;MSADTEDPIPYPLPANWDERGMGLVSPVAYAFIALTAAALLLLGVSCAVRGDVLWTVFWAVCFGALMAGLSVSREGPPRRSRGPALINAVALTRADREPPDSWVHFFRQNLASWGLGWALLLGGTGSGTLLVVAGMRVVERDAGGWLLLIVPLALAAAVLVLCGVIALVAAFRSASFGRIPLGISLGRAGFSRHYLDAIEVVPWEKIRAVSALAREAGSTEGPRRVRIEREGREPWDLGLDDYTAPPWVLYAALRYWQEHPERRGELSGTVAQQRLERWCAEASAAVPRRTAARS
;
A
#
# COMPACT_ATOMS: atom_id res chain seq x y z
N MET A 1 -11.58 41.52 -2.38
CA MET A 1 -10.44 40.58 -2.47
C MET A 1 -9.57 40.80 -1.25
N SER A 2 -10.00 40.32 -0.08
CA SER A 2 -9.14 40.24 1.09
C SER A 2 -8.23 39.03 0.94
N ALA A 3 -7.00 39.17 1.39
CA ALA A 3 -6.02 38.10 1.43
C ALA A 3 -6.61 36.85 2.10
N ASP A 4 -6.83 35.79 1.32
CA ASP A 4 -6.86 34.42 1.86
C ASP A 4 -5.43 34.14 2.32
N THR A 5 -5.16 34.55 3.56
CA THR A 5 -4.10 34.04 4.40
C THR A 5 -3.98 32.53 4.16
N GLU A 6 -2.74 32.09 4.00
CA GLU A 6 -2.32 30.70 3.93
C GLU A 6 -3.09 29.88 4.97
N ASP A 7 -4.14 29.17 4.56
CA ASP A 7 -4.89 28.29 5.46
C ASP A 7 -4.07 26.99 5.60
N PRO A 8 -3.33 26.78 6.72
CA PRO A 8 -2.59 25.55 6.94
C PRO A 8 -3.56 24.37 7.03
N ILE A 9 -3.03 23.15 7.09
CA ILE A 9 -3.88 21.98 7.40
C ILE A 9 -4.66 22.26 8.70
N PRO A 10 -6.01 22.29 8.66
CA PRO A 10 -6.84 22.89 9.71
C PRO A 10 -6.87 22.07 11.01
N TYR A 11 -6.42 20.82 10.96
CA TYR A 11 -6.41 19.93 12.11
C TYR A 11 -4.99 19.45 12.37
N PRO A 12 -4.52 19.44 13.62
CA PRO A 12 -3.24 18.85 13.96
C PRO A 12 -3.26 17.35 13.62
N LEU A 13 -2.08 16.81 13.33
CA LEU A 13 -1.89 15.37 13.21
C LEU A 13 -2.38 14.69 14.50
N PRO A 14 -3.27 13.67 14.43
CA PRO A 14 -3.69 12.94 15.61
C PRO A 14 -2.48 12.43 16.40
N ALA A 15 -2.48 12.62 17.74
CA ALA A 15 -1.32 12.36 18.59
C ALA A 15 -0.80 10.90 18.53
N ASN A 16 -1.66 9.97 18.11
CA ASN A 16 -1.38 8.55 17.94
C ASN A 16 -0.93 8.18 16.52
N TRP A 17 -0.81 9.14 15.61
CA TRP A 17 -0.30 8.93 14.25
C TRP A 17 1.15 9.42 14.20
N ASP A 18 2.10 8.49 14.19
CA ASP A 18 3.49 8.85 13.95
C ASP A 18 3.67 9.16 12.45
N GLU A 19 4.09 10.36 12.09
CA GLU A 19 4.39 10.72 10.71
C GLU A 19 5.66 10.11 10.15
N ARG A 20 6.44 9.41 10.99
CA ARG A 20 7.52 8.53 10.54
C ARG A 20 6.95 7.55 9.51
N GLY A 21 7.14 7.89 8.24
CA GLY A 21 7.12 6.90 7.19
C GLY A 21 8.17 5.86 7.58
N MET A 22 7.87 4.59 7.37
CA MET A 22 8.96 3.63 7.21
C MET A 22 9.89 4.26 6.17
N GLY A 23 11.12 4.55 6.58
CA GLY A 23 12.03 5.37 5.78
C GLY A 23 12.11 4.82 4.37
N LEU A 24 12.14 5.71 3.37
CA LEU A 24 12.48 5.33 2.02
C LEU A 24 13.78 4.50 2.10
N VAL A 25 13.68 3.21 1.77
CA VAL A 25 14.87 2.38 1.63
C VAL A 25 15.71 3.05 0.55
N SER A 26 16.90 3.53 0.93
CA SER A 26 17.80 4.23 0.04
C SER A 26 18.00 3.39 -1.24
N PRO A 27 18.12 4.01 -2.44
CA PRO A 27 18.49 3.26 -3.66
C PRO A 27 19.74 2.41 -3.45
N VAL A 28 20.67 2.86 -2.60
CA VAL A 28 21.86 2.09 -2.19
C VAL A 28 21.48 0.83 -1.41
N ALA A 29 20.53 0.91 -0.50
CA ALA A 29 20.03 -0.25 0.23
C ALA A 29 19.29 -1.23 -0.70
N TYR A 30 18.55 -0.74 -1.70
CA TYR A 30 17.98 -1.63 -2.72
C TYR A 30 19.05 -2.34 -3.55
N ALA A 31 20.09 -1.63 -3.97
CA ALA A 31 21.22 -2.23 -4.69
C ALA A 31 21.93 -3.27 -3.82
N PHE A 32 22.21 -2.95 -2.56
CA PHE A 32 22.82 -3.87 -1.60
C PHE A 32 21.98 -5.13 -1.37
N ILE A 33 20.67 -4.98 -1.22
CA ILE A 33 19.78 -6.13 -1.03
C ILE A 33 19.69 -6.96 -2.33
N ALA A 34 19.62 -6.33 -3.50
CA ALA A 34 19.61 -7.05 -4.78
C ALA A 34 20.91 -7.84 -4.99
N LEU A 35 22.06 -7.24 -4.68
CA LEU A 35 23.36 -7.92 -4.73
C LEU A 35 23.43 -9.08 -3.73
N THR A 36 22.95 -8.87 -2.50
CA THR A 36 22.87 -9.94 -1.49
C THR A 36 21.97 -11.08 -1.98
N ALA A 37 20.79 -10.78 -2.52
CA ALA A 37 19.88 -11.78 -3.06
C ALA A 37 20.50 -12.57 -4.22
N ALA A 38 21.19 -11.89 -5.13
CA ALA A 38 21.93 -12.53 -6.23
C ALA A 38 23.06 -13.43 -5.70
N ALA A 39 23.82 -12.97 -4.71
CA ALA A 39 24.89 -13.77 -4.10
C ALA A 39 24.35 -15.03 -3.41
N LEU A 40 23.27 -14.92 -2.63
CA LEU A 40 22.64 -16.07 -1.97
C LEU A 40 22.15 -17.11 -3.00
N LEU A 41 21.53 -16.64 -4.09
CA LEU A 41 21.06 -17.52 -5.15
C LEU A 41 22.24 -18.23 -5.85
N LEU A 42 23.29 -17.49 -6.21
CA LEU A 42 24.49 -18.05 -6.85
C LEU A 42 25.21 -19.06 -5.96
N LEU A 43 25.32 -18.78 -4.65
CA LEU A 43 25.89 -19.71 -3.68
C LEU A 43 25.06 -20.99 -3.59
N GLY A 44 23.73 -20.88 -3.49
CA GLY A 44 22.82 -22.02 -3.50
C GLY A 44 22.96 -22.87 -4.77
N VAL A 45 23.00 -22.24 -5.95
CA VAL A 45 23.22 -22.93 -7.23
C VAL A 45 24.59 -23.63 -7.25
N SER A 46 25.64 -22.97 -6.77
CA SER A 46 26.98 -23.57 -6.73
C SER A 46 27.04 -24.83 -5.83
N CYS A 47 26.37 -24.80 -4.68
CA CYS A 47 26.24 -25.94 -3.79
C CYS A 47 25.40 -27.06 -4.43
N ALA A 48 24.32 -26.70 -5.12
CA ALA A 48 23.45 -27.66 -5.80
C ALA A 48 24.20 -28.41 -6.92
N VAL A 49 25.02 -27.69 -7.70
CA VAL A 49 25.87 -28.26 -8.76
C VAL A 49 26.92 -29.22 -8.16
N ARG A 50 27.52 -28.86 -7.01
CA ARG A 50 28.44 -29.74 -6.27
C ARG A 50 27.74 -30.91 -5.56
N GLY A 51 26.41 -30.91 -5.54
CA GLY A 51 25.60 -31.91 -4.84
C GLY A 51 25.65 -31.78 -3.32
N ASP A 52 25.96 -30.61 -2.78
CA ASP A 52 25.97 -30.37 -1.33
C ASP A 52 24.56 -30.04 -0.83
N VAL A 53 23.86 -31.04 -0.29
CA VAL A 53 22.45 -30.93 0.11
C VAL A 53 22.29 -29.92 1.24
N LEU A 54 23.13 -29.99 2.28
CA LEU A 54 23.02 -29.16 3.46
C LEU A 54 23.12 -27.68 3.09
N TRP A 55 24.18 -27.32 2.37
CA TRP A 55 24.39 -25.92 1.99
C TRP A 55 23.40 -25.44 0.93
N THR A 56 22.92 -26.31 0.04
CA THR A 56 21.86 -25.97 -0.90
C THR A 56 20.57 -25.58 -0.17
N VAL A 57 20.15 -26.38 0.83
CA VAL A 57 18.96 -26.09 1.64
C VAL A 57 19.15 -24.79 2.44
N PHE A 58 20.32 -24.62 3.07
CA PHE A 58 20.63 -23.40 3.83
C PHE A 58 20.49 -22.13 2.97
N TRP A 59 21.15 -22.09 1.81
CA TRP A 59 21.10 -20.92 0.92
C TRP A 59 19.71 -20.70 0.33
N ALA A 60 18.96 -21.77 0.04
CA ALA A 60 17.57 -21.68 -0.41
C ALA A 60 16.67 -21.01 0.65
N VAL A 61 16.83 -21.38 1.92
CA VAL A 61 16.07 -20.78 3.03
C VAL A 61 16.46 -19.32 3.22
N CYS A 62 17.76 -18.99 3.25
CA CYS A 62 18.23 -17.62 3.39
C CYS A 62 17.74 -16.71 2.26
N PHE A 63 17.79 -17.19 1.01
CA PHE A 63 17.28 -16.46 -0.15
C PHE A 63 15.77 -16.22 -0.03
N GLY A 64 15.00 -17.27 0.27
CA GLY A 64 13.54 -17.17 0.41
C GLY A 64 13.14 -16.23 1.53
N ALA A 65 13.80 -16.32 2.68
CA ALA A 65 13.58 -15.45 3.83
C ALA A 65 13.93 -13.99 3.53
N LEU A 66 15.04 -13.72 2.82
CA LEU A 66 15.39 -12.36 2.39
C LEU A 66 14.32 -11.79 1.46
N MET A 67 13.85 -12.58 0.49
CA MET A 67 12.85 -12.15 -0.49
C MET A 67 11.47 -11.96 0.14
N ALA A 68 11.10 -12.77 1.13
CA ALA A 68 9.89 -12.56 1.95
C ALA A 68 10.03 -11.35 2.89
N GLY A 69 11.19 -11.12 3.51
CA GLY A 69 11.44 -9.90 4.29
C GLY A 69 11.37 -8.63 3.44
N LEU A 70 11.90 -8.71 2.21
CA LEU A 70 11.75 -7.66 1.19
C LEU A 70 10.30 -7.42 0.82
N SER A 71 9.49 -8.46 0.73
CA SER A 71 8.08 -8.33 0.38
C SER A 71 7.33 -7.56 1.48
N VAL A 72 7.53 -7.93 2.76
CA VAL A 72 6.94 -7.22 3.91
C VAL A 72 7.42 -5.77 3.99
N SER A 73 8.71 -5.49 3.77
CA SER A 73 9.21 -4.10 3.75
C SER A 73 8.66 -3.25 2.61
N ARG A 74 8.16 -3.88 1.53
CA ARG A 74 7.50 -3.21 0.40
C ARG A 74 6.00 -2.99 0.57
N GLU A 75 5.40 -3.53 1.61
CA GLU A 75 4.08 -3.11 2.10
C GLU A 75 4.16 -1.82 2.91
N GLY A 76 5.37 -1.24 3.05
CA GLY A 76 5.57 0.10 3.59
C GLY A 76 4.72 1.16 2.88
N PRO A 77 4.41 2.28 3.58
CA PRO A 77 3.47 3.27 3.11
C PRO A 77 3.80 3.69 1.68
N PRO A 78 2.79 3.78 0.82
CA PRO A 78 3.00 3.93 -0.61
C PRO A 78 3.86 5.14 -0.94
N ARG A 79 4.47 5.12 -2.12
CA ARG A 79 5.19 6.26 -2.71
C ARG A 79 4.23 7.46 -2.84
N ARG A 80 4.17 8.27 -1.78
CA ARG A 80 3.44 9.55 -1.69
C ARG A 80 3.99 10.47 -2.77
N SER A 81 3.37 10.45 -3.94
CA SER A 81 3.85 11.20 -5.11
C SER A 81 2.74 11.87 -5.89
N ARG A 82 1.47 11.64 -5.53
CA ARG A 82 0.33 12.29 -6.16
C ARG A 82 -0.70 12.64 -5.10
N GLY A 83 -0.96 13.94 -4.96
CA GLY A 83 -2.13 14.45 -4.24
C GLY A 83 -3.43 14.02 -4.93
N PRO A 84 -4.59 14.36 -4.35
CA PRO A 84 -5.86 14.08 -4.99
C PRO A 84 -5.92 14.73 -6.38
N ALA A 85 -6.57 14.05 -7.31
CA ALA A 85 -6.75 14.56 -8.67
C ALA A 85 -8.19 15.01 -8.87
N LEU A 86 -8.39 16.18 -9.49
CA LEU A 86 -9.69 16.62 -9.96
C LEU A 86 -10.04 15.83 -11.23
N ILE A 87 -11.02 14.94 -11.15
CA ILE A 87 -11.41 14.03 -12.24
C ILE A 87 -12.90 14.16 -12.50
N ASN A 88 -13.31 14.01 -13.77
CA ASN A 88 -14.71 13.91 -14.12
C ASN A 88 -15.30 12.61 -13.55
N ALA A 89 -16.35 12.69 -12.74
CA ALA A 89 -16.90 11.54 -12.03
C ALA A 89 -17.47 10.46 -12.97
N VAL A 90 -17.86 10.82 -14.20
CA VAL A 90 -18.31 9.85 -15.22
C VAL A 90 -17.19 8.89 -15.60
N ALA A 91 -15.92 9.30 -15.50
CA ALA A 91 -14.78 8.40 -15.69
C ALA A 91 -14.60 7.40 -14.53
N LEU A 92 -15.30 7.61 -13.41
CA LEU A 92 -15.24 6.79 -12.21
C LEU A 92 -16.50 5.92 -12.03
N THR A 93 -17.50 6.04 -12.90
CA THR A 93 -18.72 5.23 -12.90
C THR A 93 -18.77 4.29 -14.10
N ARG A 94 -19.52 3.18 -13.99
CA ARG A 94 -20.03 2.51 -15.20
C ARG A 94 -21.16 3.38 -15.74
N ALA A 95 -21.38 3.35 -17.04
CA ALA A 95 -22.38 4.19 -17.72
C ALA A 95 -23.84 3.89 -17.35
N ASP A 96 -24.08 3.03 -16.35
CA ASP A 96 -25.40 2.60 -15.89
C ASP A 96 -26.03 3.58 -14.89
N ARG A 97 -25.25 4.44 -14.24
CA ARG A 97 -25.75 5.47 -13.32
C ARG A 97 -25.00 6.80 -13.47
N GLU A 98 -25.78 7.88 -13.56
CA GLU A 98 -25.24 9.24 -13.52
C GLU A 98 -24.68 9.54 -12.11
N PRO A 99 -23.43 10.01 -12.00
CA PRO A 99 -22.87 10.41 -10.72
C PRO A 99 -23.55 11.70 -10.21
N PRO A 100 -23.66 11.88 -8.89
CA PRO A 100 -24.32 13.06 -8.31
C PRO A 100 -23.55 14.36 -8.57
N ASP A 101 -22.23 14.28 -8.76
CA ASP A 101 -21.35 15.39 -9.09
C ASP A 101 -20.66 15.09 -10.43
N SER A 102 -20.46 16.11 -11.28
CA SER A 102 -19.77 15.96 -12.58
C SER A 102 -18.26 15.93 -12.44
N TRP A 103 -17.71 16.57 -11.41
CA TRP A 103 -16.29 16.61 -11.08
C TRP A 103 -16.10 16.25 -9.61
N VAL A 104 -15.04 15.53 -9.28
CA VAL A 104 -14.74 15.13 -7.89
C VAL A 104 -13.24 15.14 -7.63
N HIS A 105 -12.85 15.35 -6.38
CA HIS A 105 -11.47 15.19 -5.94
C HIS A 105 -11.23 13.73 -5.58
N PHE A 106 -10.49 13.02 -6.42
CA PHE A 106 -10.28 11.59 -6.32
C PHE A 106 -8.96 11.25 -5.63
N PHE A 107 -9.07 10.52 -4.52
CA PHE A 107 -7.99 9.92 -3.77
C PHE A 107 -7.83 8.47 -4.21
N ARG A 108 -6.80 8.22 -5.02
CA ARG A 108 -6.53 6.89 -5.57
C ARG A 108 -5.99 5.96 -4.47
N GLN A 109 -6.52 4.75 -4.42
CA GLN A 109 -5.94 3.68 -3.64
C GLN A 109 -4.70 3.13 -4.35
N ASN A 110 -3.59 3.00 -3.64
CA ASN A 110 -2.44 2.22 -4.07
C ASN A 110 -2.80 0.75 -4.00
N LEU A 111 -2.79 0.12 -5.17
CA LEU A 111 -2.94 -1.31 -5.30
C LEU A 111 -1.57 -1.97 -5.12
N ALA A 112 -1.61 -3.28 -4.81
CA ALA A 112 -0.44 -4.11 -4.51
C ALA A 112 0.77 -3.74 -5.36
N SER A 113 1.93 -3.53 -4.73
CA SER A 113 3.11 -3.09 -5.47
C SER A 113 3.60 -4.22 -6.38
N TRP A 114 3.90 -3.90 -7.63
CA TRP A 114 4.55 -4.84 -8.56
C TRP A 114 5.83 -5.44 -7.96
N GLY A 115 6.55 -4.65 -7.16
CA GLY A 115 7.75 -5.09 -6.46
C GLY A 115 7.51 -6.12 -5.35
N LEU A 116 6.33 -6.12 -4.71
CA LEU A 116 5.90 -7.16 -3.77
C LEU A 116 5.69 -8.48 -4.52
N GLY A 117 4.89 -8.44 -5.59
CA GLY A 117 4.57 -9.62 -6.38
C GLY A 117 5.82 -10.28 -6.98
N TRP A 118 6.73 -9.49 -7.55
CA TRP A 118 8.01 -10.00 -8.06
C TRP A 118 8.93 -10.54 -6.96
N ALA A 119 8.98 -9.91 -5.78
CA ALA A 119 9.83 -10.39 -4.70
C ALA A 119 9.38 -11.77 -4.20
N LEU A 120 8.07 -11.93 -3.94
CA LEU A 120 7.48 -13.20 -3.53
C LEU A 120 7.63 -14.27 -4.60
N LEU A 121 7.39 -13.93 -5.87
CA LEU A 121 7.50 -14.86 -6.98
C LEU A 121 8.94 -15.36 -7.13
N LEU A 122 9.92 -14.44 -7.22
CA LEU A 122 11.33 -14.80 -7.39
C LEU A 122 11.87 -15.57 -6.19
N GLY A 123 11.51 -15.16 -4.97
CA GLY A 123 11.85 -15.86 -3.73
C GLY A 123 11.32 -17.28 -3.71
N GLY A 124 10.03 -17.45 -3.98
CA GLY A 124 9.37 -18.75 -4.03
C GLY A 124 9.93 -19.66 -5.13
N THR A 125 10.11 -19.16 -6.35
CA THR A 125 10.66 -19.97 -7.45
C THR A 125 12.13 -20.32 -7.21
N GLY A 126 12.97 -19.36 -6.81
CA GLY A 126 14.40 -19.60 -6.61
C GLY A 126 14.66 -20.58 -5.47
N SER A 127 14.04 -20.36 -4.30
CA SER A 127 14.14 -21.29 -3.17
C SER A 127 13.54 -22.65 -3.50
N GLY A 128 12.37 -22.68 -4.15
CA GLY A 128 11.69 -23.92 -4.54
C GLY A 128 12.54 -24.78 -5.48
N THR A 129 13.15 -24.18 -6.52
CA THR A 129 14.02 -24.92 -7.44
C THR A 129 15.24 -25.51 -6.73
N LEU A 130 15.91 -24.75 -5.84
CA LEU A 130 17.03 -25.27 -5.07
C LEU A 130 16.63 -26.43 -4.14
N LEU A 131 15.47 -26.33 -3.49
CA LEU A 131 14.94 -27.38 -2.62
C LEU A 131 14.57 -28.64 -3.40
N VAL A 132 13.99 -28.50 -4.60
CA VAL A 132 13.71 -29.65 -5.49
C VAL A 132 15.00 -30.35 -5.91
N VAL A 133 16.03 -29.59 -6.29
CA VAL A 133 17.35 -30.17 -6.62
C VAL A 133 17.96 -30.88 -5.42
N ALA A 134 17.92 -30.27 -4.23
CA ALA A 134 18.38 -30.91 -3.00
C ALA A 134 17.60 -32.20 -2.71
N GLY A 135 16.29 -32.20 -2.90
CA GLY A 135 15.43 -33.38 -2.72
C GLY A 135 15.79 -34.52 -3.68
N MET A 136 16.01 -34.22 -4.96
CA MET A 136 16.48 -35.22 -5.92
C MET A 136 17.82 -35.84 -5.51
N ARG A 137 18.78 -35.02 -5.05
CA ARG A 137 20.08 -35.51 -4.54
C ARG A 137 19.97 -36.35 -3.28
N VAL A 138 18.98 -36.08 -2.43
CA VAL A 138 18.69 -36.88 -1.23
C VAL A 138 18.15 -38.25 -1.61
N VAL A 139 17.25 -38.31 -2.60
CA VAL A 139 16.71 -39.57 -3.13
C VAL A 139 17.81 -40.39 -3.80
N GLU A 140 18.67 -39.77 -4.61
CA GLU A 140 19.82 -40.44 -5.25
C GLU A 140 20.79 -41.10 -4.25
N ARG A 141 20.83 -40.61 -3.00
CA ARG A 141 21.77 -41.04 -1.97
C ARG A 141 21.13 -41.86 -0.85
N ASP A 142 19.87 -42.28 -1.01
CA ASP A 142 19.09 -43.00 0.01
C ASP A 142 19.06 -42.31 1.38
N ALA A 143 19.17 -40.97 1.40
CA ALA A 143 19.24 -40.17 2.63
C ALA A 143 17.85 -39.68 3.07
N GLY A 144 16.85 -40.56 3.00
CA GLY A 144 15.42 -40.22 3.08
C GLY A 144 14.97 -39.37 4.27
N GLY A 145 15.72 -39.38 5.39
CA GLY A 145 15.46 -38.51 6.55
C GLY A 145 15.46 -37.01 6.22
N TRP A 146 16.26 -36.58 5.24
CA TRP A 146 16.29 -35.18 4.79
C TRP A 146 14.98 -34.74 4.11
N LEU A 147 14.18 -35.67 3.57
CA LEU A 147 12.91 -35.35 2.93
C LEU A 147 11.89 -34.78 3.93
N LEU A 148 11.97 -35.17 5.21
CA LEU A 148 11.11 -34.62 6.26
C LEU A 148 11.33 -33.12 6.47
N LEU A 149 12.52 -32.60 6.12
CA LEU A 149 12.84 -31.18 6.17
C LEU A 149 12.55 -30.49 4.83
N ILE A 150 12.95 -31.11 3.72
CA ILE A 150 12.89 -30.49 2.38
C ILE A 150 11.43 -30.32 1.91
N VAL A 151 10.56 -31.30 2.17
CA VAL A 151 9.16 -31.27 1.70
C VAL A 151 8.37 -30.09 2.27
N PRO A 152 8.34 -29.85 3.60
CA PRO A 152 7.68 -28.67 4.16
C PRO A 152 8.24 -27.34 3.64
N LEU A 153 9.57 -27.24 3.47
CA LEU A 153 10.22 -26.04 2.93
C LEU A 153 9.82 -25.79 1.47
N ALA A 154 9.71 -26.85 0.65
CA ALA A 154 9.28 -26.75 -0.73
C ALA A 154 7.81 -26.31 -0.82
N LEU A 155 6.95 -26.80 0.08
CA LEU A 155 5.56 -26.35 0.20
C LEU A 155 5.48 -24.87 0.60
N ALA A 156 6.29 -24.44 1.57
CA ALA A 156 6.37 -23.02 1.94
C ALA A 156 6.80 -22.15 0.75
N ALA A 157 7.78 -22.59 -0.04
CA ALA A 157 8.19 -21.89 -1.26
C ALA A 157 7.06 -21.83 -2.30
N ALA A 158 6.25 -22.88 -2.45
CA ALA A 158 5.09 -22.89 -3.34
C ALA A 158 4.00 -21.89 -2.88
N VAL A 159 3.78 -21.74 -1.56
CA VAL A 159 2.89 -20.71 -1.02
C VAL A 159 3.38 -19.31 -1.38
N LEU A 160 4.70 -19.05 -1.30
CA LEU A 160 5.27 -17.77 -1.72
C LEU A 160 5.04 -17.49 -3.21
N VAL A 161 5.20 -18.50 -4.08
CA VAL A 161 4.88 -18.39 -5.51
C VAL A 161 3.41 -18.02 -5.71
N LEU A 162 2.49 -18.72 -5.05
CA LEU A 162 1.05 -18.47 -5.16
C LEU A 162 0.71 -17.03 -4.72
N CYS A 163 1.22 -16.59 -3.57
CA CYS A 163 1.05 -15.21 -3.09
C CYS A 163 1.63 -14.18 -4.08
N GLY A 164 2.80 -14.46 -4.65
CA GLY A 164 3.43 -13.62 -5.67
C GLY A 164 2.58 -13.49 -6.94
N VAL A 165 2.03 -14.61 -7.43
CA VAL A 165 1.11 -14.61 -8.58
C VAL A 165 -0.16 -13.82 -8.27
N ILE A 166 -0.80 -14.04 -7.12
CA ILE A 166 -2.00 -13.29 -6.72
C ILE A 166 -1.69 -11.79 -6.65
N ALA A 167 -0.57 -11.40 -6.04
CA ALA A 167 -0.14 -10.01 -5.94
C ALA A 167 0.14 -9.38 -7.32
N LEU A 168 0.81 -10.09 -8.23
CA LEU A 168 1.05 -9.63 -9.60
C LEU A 168 -0.24 -9.52 -10.40
N VAL A 169 -1.16 -10.48 -10.27
CA VAL A 169 -2.48 -10.41 -10.91
C VAL A 169 -3.26 -9.21 -10.36
N ALA A 170 -3.23 -8.96 -9.06
CA ALA A 170 -3.85 -7.78 -8.46
C ALA A 170 -3.21 -6.48 -8.98
N ALA A 171 -1.88 -6.43 -9.08
CA ALA A 171 -1.12 -5.30 -9.59
C ALA A 171 -1.32 -5.06 -11.11
N PHE A 172 -1.52 -6.12 -11.88
CA PHE A 172 -1.82 -6.05 -13.31
C PHE A 172 -3.28 -5.62 -13.53
N ARG A 173 -4.21 -6.19 -12.77
CA ARG A 173 -5.63 -5.82 -12.82
C ARG A 173 -5.85 -4.36 -12.42
N SER A 174 -5.02 -3.82 -11.53
CA SER A 174 -5.07 -2.40 -11.13
C SER A 174 -4.41 -1.44 -12.13
N ALA A 175 -3.49 -1.94 -12.95
CA ALA A 175 -2.78 -1.15 -13.97
C ALA A 175 -3.45 -1.18 -15.35
N SER A 176 -4.37 -2.12 -15.60
CA SER A 176 -5.03 -2.29 -16.90
C SER A 176 -5.97 -1.13 -17.24
N PHE A 177 -5.84 -0.60 -18.47
CA PHE A 177 -6.71 0.44 -19.04
C PHE A 177 -8.18 -0.03 -19.10
N GLY A 178 -9.10 0.86 -18.74
CA GLY A 178 -10.56 0.64 -18.84
C GLY A 178 -11.26 0.13 -17.59
N ARG A 179 -10.57 0.01 -16.44
CA ARG A 179 -11.18 -0.33 -15.14
C ARG A 179 -11.21 0.87 -14.21
N ILE A 180 -12.34 1.06 -13.53
CA ILE A 180 -12.59 2.16 -12.60
C ILE A 180 -11.49 2.16 -11.53
N PRO A 181 -10.76 3.27 -11.34
CA PRO A 181 -9.74 3.34 -10.31
C PRO A 181 -10.41 3.21 -8.94
N LEU A 182 -9.87 2.32 -8.10
CA LEU A 182 -10.33 2.15 -6.73
C LEU A 182 -9.86 3.33 -5.89
N GLY A 183 -10.75 3.80 -5.02
CA GLY A 183 -10.43 4.93 -4.16
C GLY A 183 -11.64 5.59 -3.56
N ILE A 184 -11.41 6.81 -3.11
CA ILE A 184 -12.40 7.68 -2.49
C ILE A 184 -12.52 8.93 -3.35
N SER A 185 -13.73 9.44 -3.50
CA SER A 185 -13.94 10.75 -4.10
C SER A 185 -14.68 11.69 -3.14
N LEU A 186 -14.29 12.96 -3.18
CA LEU A 186 -14.97 14.05 -2.47
C LEU A 186 -15.61 14.97 -3.51
N GLY A 187 -16.92 15.08 -3.46
CA GLY A 187 -17.73 15.94 -4.31
C GLY A 187 -18.61 16.87 -3.48
N ARG A 188 -19.32 17.80 -4.14
CA ARG A 188 -20.22 18.73 -3.44
C ARG A 188 -21.38 17.98 -2.80
N ALA A 189 -21.90 16.97 -3.47
CA ALA A 189 -23.04 16.19 -2.99
C ALA A 189 -22.66 15.22 -1.85
N GLY A 190 -21.39 14.81 -1.76
CA GLY A 190 -21.00 13.85 -0.74
C GLY A 190 -19.62 13.25 -0.89
N PHE A 191 -19.44 12.21 -0.09
CA PHE A 191 -18.32 11.30 -0.15
C PHE A 191 -18.72 10.05 -0.94
N SER A 192 -17.87 9.55 -1.82
CA SER A 192 -18.09 8.26 -2.47
C SER A 192 -16.91 7.32 -2.34
N ARG A 193 -17.21 6.03 -2.19
CA ARG A 193 -16.21 4.96 -2.25
C ARG A 193 -16.40 4.15 -3.52
N HIS A 194 -15.34 4.03 -4.30
CA HIS A 194 -15.33 3.32 -5.58
C HIS A 194 -14.74 1.93 -5.39
N TYR A 195 -15.57 0.90 -5.61
CA TYR A 195 -15.20 -0.51 -5.61
C TYR A 195 -15.12 -1.05 -7.05
N LEU A 196 -14.70 -2.31 -7.21
CA LEU A 196 -14.57 -2.95 -8.53
C LEU A 196 -15.89 -3.01 -9.31
N ASP A 197 -17.00 -3.22 -8.59
CA ASP A 197 -18.33 -3.45 -9.17
C ASP A 197 -19.42 -2.54 -8.59
N ALA A 198 -19.07 -1.64 -7.67
CA ALA A 198 -20.06 -0.80 -6.99
C ALA A 198 -19.48 0.56 -6.61
N ILE A 199 -20.37 1.54 -6.51
CA ILE A 199 -20.06 2.87 -5.97
C ILE A 199 -21.04 3.12 -4.85
N GLU A 200 -20.50 3.33 -3.65
CA GLU A 200 -21.30 3.69 -2.50
C GLU A 200 -21.12 5.18 -2.23
N VAL A 201 -22.18 5.94 -2.51
CA VAL A 201 -22.24 7.38 -2.26
C VAL A 201 -22.92 7.62 -0.92
N VAL A 202 -22.29 8.43 -0.08
CA VAL A 202 -22.82 8.90 1.20
C VAL A 202 -22.91 10.43 1.13
N PRO A 203 -24.14 10.97 1.08
CA PRO A 203 -24.36 12.41 1.18
C PRO A 203 -23.76 12.95 2.48
N TRP A 204 -23.26 14.18 2.44
CA TRP A 204 -22.64 14.80 3.61
C TRP A 204 -23.56 14.86 4.82
N GLU A 205 -24.87 15.01 4.60
CA GLU A 205 -25.90 15.10 5.62
C GLU A 205 -26.03 13.79 6.41
N LYS A 206 -25.63 12.66 5.82
CA LYS A 206 -25.67 11.35 6.47
C LYS A 206 -24.40 11.03 7.25
N ILE A 207 -23.39 11.91 7.23
CA ILE A 207 -22.14 11.75 7.96
C ILE A 207 -22.23 12.51 9.27
N ARG A 208 -22.33 11.78 10.39
CA ARG A 208 -22.47 12.37 11.72
C ARG A 208 -21.15 12.86 12.28
N ALA A 209 -20.10 12.07 12.11
CA ALA A 209 -18.77 12.37 12.63
C ALA A 209 -17.69 11.71 11.78
N VAL A 210 -16.53 12.36 11.74
CA VAL A 210 -15.29 11.82 11.19
C VAL A 210 -14.25 11.85 12.29
N SER A 211 -13.83 10.67 12.76
CA SER A 211 -12.86 10.55 13.85
C SER A 211 -11.65 9.72 13.43
N ALA A 212 -10.47 10.14 13.86
CA ALA A 212 -9.28 9.32 13.76
C ALA A 212 -9.40 8.17 14.77
N LEU A 213 -9.24 6.92 14.32
CA LEU A 213 -9.22 5.80 15.24
C LEU A 213 -7.87 5.76 15.97
N ALA A 214 -7.95 5.69 17.29
CA ALA A 214 -6.83 5.36 18.13
C ALA A 214 -6.30 3.96 17.76
N ARG A 215 -4.98 3.80 17.67
CA ARG A 215 -4.40 2.45 17.74
C ARG A 215 -4.73 1.91 19.13
N GLU A 216 -4.98 0.60 19.26
CA GLU A 216 -5.14 -0.02 20.57
C GLU A 216 -3.97 0.38 21.49
N ALA A 217 -4.30 0.74 22.73
CA ALA A 217 -3.33 1.26 23.69
C ALA A 217 -2.21 0.23 23.89
N GLY A 218 -0.99 0.60 23.47
CA GLY A 218 0.20 -0.25 23.56
C GLY A 218 0.75 -0.76 22.22
N SER A 219 0.00 -0.62 21.11
CA SER A 219 0.51 -0.98 19.79
C SER A 219 1.06 0.22 19.01
N THR A 220 2.34 0.17 18.64
CA THR A 220 2.94 1.07 17.64
C THR A 220 2.80 0.55 16.21
N GLU A 221 2.19 -0.63 16.04
CA GLU A 221 2.01 -1.31 14.77
C GLU A 221 0.54 -1.30 14.34
N GLY A 222 0.29 -1.03 13.06
CA GLY A 222 -1.05 -1.07 12.45
C GLY A 222 -1.38 0.15 11.58
N PRO A 223 -2.25 -0.01 10.57
CA PRO A 223 -2.56 1.05 9.62
C PRO A 223 -3.28 2.22 10.31
N ARG A 224 -3.06 3.45 9.85
CA ARG A 224 -3.83 4.62 10.26
C ARG A 224 -5.24 4.48 9.73
N ARG A 225 -6.23 4.64 10.60
CA ARG A 225 -7.64 4.47 10.22
C ARG A 225 -8.47 5.68 10.60
N VAL A 226 -9.45 5.99 9.76
CA VAL A 226 -10.50 6.97 10.04
C VAL A 226 -11.83 6.26 10.09
N ARG A 227 -12.59 6.57 11.14
CA ARG A 227 -13.98 6.16 11.29
C ARG A 227 -14.89 7.26 10.78
N ILE A 228 -15.75 6.90 9.82
CA ILE A 228 -16.85 7.73 9.34
C ILE A 228 -18.14 7.18 9.94
N GLU A 229 -18.72 7.90 10.89
CA GLU A 229 -20.00 7.55 11.48
C GLU A 229 -21.14 7.97 10.58
N ARG A 230 -21.98 7.00 10.21
CA ARG A 230 -23.08 7.20 9.25
C ARG A 230 -24.41 7.04 9.94
N GLU A 231 -25.37 7.88 9.57
CA GLU A 231 -26.71 7.79 10.12
C GLU A 231 -27.42 6.51 9.69
N GLY A 232 -27.91 5.74 10.67
CA GLY A 232 -28.71 4.52 10.45
C GLY A 232 -27.96 3.39 9.73
N ARG A 233 -26.63 3.45 9.66
CA ARG A 233 -25.78 2.43 9.03
C ARG A 233 -24.53 2.17 9.85
N GLU A 234 -23.89 1.02 9.60
CA GLU A 234 -22.60 0.72 10.21
C GLU A 234 -21.54 1.77 9.85
N PRO A 235 -20.67 2.13 10.81
CA PRO A 235 -19.57 3.06 10.56
C PRO A 235 -18.59 2.47 9.55
N TRP A 236 -17.90 3.35 8.83
CA TRP A 236 -16.83 2.95 7.94
C TRP A 236 -15.47 3.18 8.57
N ASP A 237 -14.69 2.11 8.68
CA ASP A 237 -13.31 2.18 9.15
C ASP A 237 -12.34 2.10 7.96
N LEU A 238 -11.95 3.27 7.45
CA LEU A 238 -11.09 3.42 6.27
C LEU A 238 -9.61 3.36 6.67
N GLY A 239 -8.85 2.43 6.10
CA GLY A 239 -7.39 2.42 6.18
C GLY A 239 -6.81 3.49 5.26
N LEU A 240 -6.15 4.49 5.83
CA LEU A 240 -5.64 5.64 5.08
C LEU A 240 -4.28 5.38 4.42
N ASP A 241 -3.52 4.42 4.94
CA ASP A 241 -2.19 4.09 4.40
C ASP A 241 -2.26 3.46 3.01
N ASP A 242 -3.43 2.97 2.60
CA ASP A 242 -3.64 2.41 1.27
C ASP A 242 -3.80 3.48 0.18
N TYR A 243 -3.80 4.78 0.50
CA TYR A 243 -4.06 5.85 -0.47
C TYR A 243 -2.78 6.56 -0.93
N THR A 244 -2.80 7.16 -2.13
CA THR A 244 -1.65 7.92 -2.66
C THR A 244 -1.40 9.23 -1.95
N ALA A 245 -2.46 9.84 -1.42
CA ALA A 245 -2.36 11.08 -0.67
C ALA A 245 -1.86 10.82 0.76
N PRO A 246 -1.22 11.81 1.41
CA PRO A 246 -0.84 11.69 2.81
C PRO A 246 -2.08 11.40 3.69
N PRO A 247 -2.02 10.41 4.61
CA PRO A 247 -3.15 10.06 5.48
C PRO A 247 -3.73 11.26 6.24
N TRP A 248 -2.87 12.16 6.71
CA TRP A 248 -3.27 13.38 7.41
C TRP A 248 -4.15 14.27 6.52
N VAL A 249 -3.81 14.43 5.25
CA VAL A 249 -4.57 15.26 4.30
C VAL A 249 -5.93 14.65 4.01
N LEU A 250 -6.01 13.33 3.82
CA LEU A 250 -7.30 12.66 3.60
C LEU A 250 -8.22 12.78 4.82
N TYR A 251 -7.67 12.62 6.03
CA TYR A 251 -8.42 12.87 7.27
C TYR A 251 -8.87 14.31 7.40
N ALA A 252 -7.95 15.26 7.22
CA ALA A 252 -8.24 16.69 7.33
C ALA A 252 -9.29 17.13 6.32
N ALA A 253 -9.22 16.64 5.08
CA ALA A 253 -10.22 16.85 4.04
C ALA A 253 -11.60 16.35 4.48
N LEU A 254 -11.71 15.09 4.87
CA LEU A 254 -12.98 14.49 5.28
C LEU A 254 -13.61 15.24 6.44
N ARG A 255 -12.80 15.59 7.44
CA ARG A 255 -13.26 16.30 8.62
C ARG A 255 -13.63 17.75 8.31
N TYR A 256 -12.81 18.46 7.54
CA TYR A 256 -13.01 19.88 7.20
C TYR A 256 -14.35 20.11 6.52
N TRP A 257 -14.62 19.42 5.41
CA TRP A 257 -15.87 19.60 4.67
C TRP A 257 -17.08 18.96 5.35
N GLN A 258 -16.87 18.05 6.30
CA GLN A 258 -17.95 17.60 7.17
C GLN A 258 -18.35 18.70 8.17
N GLU A 259 -17.39 19.33 8.85
CA GLU A 259 -17.61 20.39 9.84
C GLU A 259 -18.01 21.75 9.22
N HIS A 260 -17.66 22.01 7.95
CA HIS A 260 -17.90 23.29 7.26
C HIS A 260 -18.84 23.12 6.05
N PRO A 261 -20.17 22.91 6.27
CA PRO A 261 -21.14 22.75 5.19
C PRO A 261 -21.19 23.92 4.21
N GLU A 262 -20.96 25.14 4.70
CA GLU A 262 -20.92 26.37 3.90
C GLU A 262 -19.75 26.42 2.90
N ARG A 263 -18.68 25.66 3.16
CA ARG A 263 -17.51 25.57 2.28
C ARG A 263 -17.63 24.47 1.23
N ARG A 264 -18.59 23.55 1.34
CA ARG A 264 -18.75 22.42 0.39
C ARG A 264 -18.95 22.87 -1.06
N GLY A 265 -19.44 24.09 -1.30
CA GLY A 265 -19.57 24.66 -2.64
C GLY A 265 -18.24 24.81 -3.39
N GLU A 266 -17.11 24.84 -2.67
CA GLU A 266 -15.77 24.90 -3.27
C GLU A 266 -15.26 23.55 -3.78
N LEU A 267 -15.85 22.43 -3.31
CA LEU A 267 -15.58 21.08 -3.82
C LEU A 267 -15.97 20.97 -5.28
N SER A 268 -15.39 20.02 -6.00
CA SER A 268 -15.62 19.86 -7.45
C SER A 268 -15.20 21.10 -8.23
N GLY A 269 -14.15 21.78 -7.75
CA GLY A 269 -13.67 23.05 -8.27
C GLY A 269 -12.17 23.22 -8.02
N THR A 270 -11.57 24.25 -8.62
CA THR A 270 -10.13 24.50 -8.52
C THR A 270 -9.70 25.02 -7.15
N VAL A 271 -10.60 25.68 -6.41
CA VAL A 271 -10.32 26.21 -5.07
C VAL A 271 -10.00 25.08 -4.08
N ALA A 272 -10.88 24.06 -3.99
CA ALA A 272 -10.62 22.87 -3.21
C ALA A 272 -9.35 22.13 -3.67
N GLN A 273 -9.12 22.06 -4.99
CA GLN A 273 -7.92 21.40 -5.54
C GLN A 273 -6.62 22.09 -5.07
N GLN A 274 -6.55 23.41 -5.17
CA GLN A 274 -5.40 24.19 -4.72
C GLN A 274 -5.20 24.11 -3.21
N ARG A 275 -6.28 24.04 -2.42
CA ARG A 275 -6.22 23.82 -0.97
C ARG A 275 -5.64 22.43 -0.65
N LEU A 276 -6.14 21.38 -1.31
CA LEU A 276 -5.65 20.01 -1.13
C LEU A 276 -4.18 19.84 -1.55
N GLU A 277 -3.76 20.48 -2.63
CA GLU A 277 -2.37 20.47 -3.09
C GLU A 277 -1.43 21.14 -2.08
N ARG A 278 -1.84 22.27 -1.51
CA ARG A 278 -1.11 22.94 -0.42
C ARG A 278 -0.98 22.06 0.81
N TRP A 279 -2.09 21.47 1.26
CA TRP A 279 -2.07 20.52 2.38
C TRP A 279 -1.17 19.30 2.09
N CYS A 280 -1.15 18.80 0.85
CA CYS A 280 -0.20 17.74 0.48
C CYS A 280 1.26 18.20 0.55
N ALA A 281 1.56 19.44 0.16
CA ALA A 281 2.90 20.01 0.24
C ALA A 281 3.35 20.19 1.70
N GLU A 282 2.48 20.73 2.57
CA GLU A 282 2.74 20.89 4.01
C GLU A 282 2.96 19.53 4.70
N ALA A 283 2.07 18.57 4.49
CA ALA A 283 2.21 17.22 5.05
C ALA A 283 3.48 16.50 4.53
N SER A 284 3.93 16.83 3.31
CA SER A 284 5.19 16.29 2.78
C SER A 284 6.42 16.96 3.39
N ALA A 285 6.32 18.24 3.79
CA ALA A 285 7.37 18.99 4.46
C ALA A 285 7.49 18.66 5.96
N ALA A 286 6.37 18.34 6.61
CA ALA A 286 6.30 17.97 8.03
C ALA A 286 6.98 16.63 8.36
N VAL A 287 7.06 15.71 7.38
CA VAL A 287 7.85 14.47 7.50
C VAL A 287 9.34 14.85 7.64
N PRO A 288 9.98 14.62 8.81
CA PRO A 288 11.33 15.10 9.04
C PRO A 288 12.30 14.52 8.01
N ARG A 289 13.05 15.40 7.32
CA ARG A 289 14.21 15.04 6.47
C ARG A 289 15.36 14.49 7.32
N ARG A 290 15.18 13.35 8.00
CA ARG A 290 16.28 12.57 8.56
C ARG A 290 16.93 11.76 7.44
N THR A 291 17.63 12.45 6.54
CA THR A 291 18.50 11.80 5.55
C THR A 291 19.69 12.66 5.13
N ALA A 292 19.91 13.84 5.73
CA ALA A 292 21.02 14.72 5.35
C ALA A 292 22.07 14.97 6.44
N ALA A 293 21.99 14.33 7.62
CA ALA A 293 22.92 14.59 8.72
C ALA A 293 23.38 13.30 9.41
N ARG A 294 23.86 12.33 8.62
CA ARG A 294 24.80 11.28 9.03
C ARG A 294 25.58 10.83 7.79
N SER A 295 26.38 11.75 7.25
CA SER A 295 27.57 11.43 6.46
C SER A 295 28.75 11.40 7.43
#